data_AF-A0A0S8K4G0-F1
#
_entry.id   AF-A0A0S8K4G0-F1
#
_cell.length_a   1.000
_cell.length_b   1.000
_cell.length_c   1.000
_cell.angle_alpha   90.00
_cell.angle_beta   90.00
_cell.angle_gamma   90.00
#
_symmetry.space_group_name_H-M   'P 1'
#
loop_
_entity.id
_entity.type
_entity.pdbx_description
1 polymer ?
#
loop_
_entity_poly.entity_id
_entity_poly.type
_entity_poly.pdbx_seq_one_letter_code
_entity_poly.pdbx_strand_id
1 'polypeptide(L)'
;MRKLKSLKGVDFIFTLGVLFIASSTIHEYGHLATLRLLGGKGVIDSGVLNGVILIESCQYQHGNILVAFMGGYLSAMVFLVLWVLTEDPEVKVSRFCILTYQLIYGTFEGLWYATGNDILLAVGVIAGIVVMFLVMLNALFRRGVVFRFVTRQSNDNNISL
;
A
#
# COMPACT_ATOMS: atom_id res chain seq x y z
N MET A 1 4.20 33.90 8.31
CA MET A 1 5.06 32.92 7.61
C MET A 1 4.77 31.53 8.15
N ARG A 2 4.24 30.60 7.33
CA ARG A 2 4.09 29.20 7.74
C ARG A 2 5.49 28.59 7.87
N LYS A 3 5.88 28.16 9.07
CA LYS A 3 7.09 27.36 9.27
C LYS A 3 6.94 26.09 8.45
N LEU A 4 7.72 25.96 7.38
CA LEU A 4 7.89 24.69 6.67
C LEU A 4 8.53 23.73 7.68
N LYS A 5 7.73 22.85 8.29
CA LYS A 5 8.27 21.71 9.02
C LYS A 5 9.03 20.89 8.00
N SER A 6 10.35 20.79 8.18
CA SER A 6 11.18 19.85 7.45
C SER A 6 10.63 18.45 7.75
N LEU A 7 9.93 17.88 6.76
CA LEU A 7 9.73 16.45 6.67
C LEU A 7 11.12 15.81 6.68
N LYS A 8 11.42 14.99 7.69
CA LYS A 8 12.50 14.04 7.56
C LYS A 8 11.94 12.96 6.63
N GLY A 9 12.39 12.91 5.37
CA GLY A 9 11.91 11.92 4.39
C GLY A 9 11.97 10.48 4.90
N VAL A 10 12.83 10.21 5.89
CA VAL A 10 12.90 8.97 6.67
C VAL A 10 11.56 8.61 7.34
N ASP A 11 10.89 9.55 8.00
CA ASP A 11 9.64 9.30 8.72
C ASP A 11 8.50 8.96 7.75
N PHE A 12 8.50 9.58 6.57
CA PHE A 12 7.55 9.28 5.50
C PHE A 12 7.78 7.88 4.92
N ILE A 13 9.03 7.52 4.61
CA ILE A 13 9.39 6.19 4.09
C ILE A 13 9.06 5.11 5.13
N PHE A 14 9.39 5.35 6.41
CA PHE A 14 9.06 4.43 7.50
C PHE A 14 7.55 4.23 7.63
N THR A 15 6.78 5.32 7.62
CA THR A 15 5.31 5.27 7.65
C THR A 15 4.76 4.49 6.47
N LEU A 16 5.26 4.75 5.26
CA LEU A 16 4.83 4.04 4.06
C LEU A 16 5.14 2.55 4.16
N GLY A 17 6.32 2.17 4.67
CA GLY A 17 6.71 0.77 4.87
C GLY A 17 5.81 0.04 5.87
N VAL A 18 5.50 0.67 7.02
CA VAL A 18 4.56 0.10 8.01
C VAL A 18 3.17 -0.06 7.42
N LEU A 19 2.67 0.95 6.70
CA LEU A 19 1.36 0.88 6.05
C LEU A 19 1.32 -0.16 4.94
N PHE A 20 2.42 -0.39 4.22
CA PHE A 20 2.52 -1.42 3.20
C PHE A 20 2.35 -2.82 3.80
N ILE A 21 3.07 -3.12 4.89
CA ILE A 21 2.92 -4.39 5.62
C ILE A 21 1.49 -4.58 6.12
N ALA A 22 0.93 -3.54 6.76
CA ALA A 22 -0.46 -3.57 7.23
C ALA A 22 -1.44 -3.81 6.07
N SER A 23 -1.20 -3.21 4.91
CA SER A 23 -2.04 -3.38 3.72
C SER A 23 -2.03 -4.80 3.19
N SER A 24 -0.89 -5.49 3.22
CA SER A 24 -0.79 -6.90 2.85
C SER A 24 -1.59 -7.78 3.82
N THR A 25 -1.52 -7.55 5.13
CA THR A 25 -2.34 -8.30 6.08
C THR A 25 -3.84 -8.08 5.87
N ILE A 26 -4.26 -6.84 5.63
CA ILE A 26 -5.68 -6.53 5.34
C ILE A 26 -6.10 -7.16 4.00
N HIS A 27 -5.20 -7.18 3.02
CA HIS A 27 -5.42 -7.81 1.71
C HIS A 27 -5.69 -9.31 1.85
N GLU A 28 -4.83 -10.04 2.55
CA GLU A 28 -5.05 -11.47 2.84
C GLU A 28 -6.35 -11.71 3.62
N TYR A 29 -6.66 -10.84 4.58
CA TYR A 29 -7.92 -10.90 5.30
C TYR A 29 -9.12 -10.70 4.37
N GLY A 30 -8.99 -9.87 3.34
CA GLY A 30 -10.01 -9.68 2.32
C GLY A 30 -10.32 -10.94 1.55
N HIS A 31 -9.30 -11.67 1.07
CA HIS A 31 -9.48 -12.97 0.43
C HIS A 31 -10.19 -13.95 1.38
N LEU A 32 -9.69 -14.07 2.62
CA LEU A 32 -10.24 -15.01 3.58
C LEU A 32 -11.69 -14.69 3.95
N ALA A 33 -12.02 -13.42 4.18
CA ALA A 33 -13.36 -12.98 4.50
C ALA A 33 -14.34 -13.32 3.37
N THR A 34 -13.98 -12.99 2.12
CA THR A 34 -14.81 -13.32 0.96
C THR A 34 -14.94 -14.83 0.76
N LEU A 35 -13.86 -15.60 0.92
CA LEU A 35 -13.89 -17.06 0.82
C LEU A 35 -14.89 -17.65 1.82
N ARG A 36 -14.86 -17.21 3.08
CA ARG A 36 -15.77 -17.67 4.12
C ARG A 36 -17.22 -17.29 3.85
N LEU A 37 -17.46 -16.09 3.31
CA LEU A 37 -18.81 -15.65 2.90
C LEU A 37 -19.38 -16.51 1.76
N LEU A 38 -18.52 -17.05 0.90
CA LEU A 38 -18.91 -17.97 -0.17
C LEU A 38 -18.94 -19.45 0.27
N GLY A 39 -18.77 -19.72 1.57
CA GLY A 39 -18.84 -21.07 2.15
C GLY A 39 -17.55 -21.89 2.05
N GLY A 40 -16.44 -21.29 1.60
CA GLY A 40 -15.12 -21.94 1.57
C GLY A 40 -14.42 -21.95 2.94
N LYS A 41 -13.35 -22.75 3.05
CA LYS A 41 -12.50 -22.82 4.24
C LYS A 41 -11.05 -22.49 3.90
N GLY A 42 -10.44 -21.60 4.67
CA GLY A 42 -9.05 -21.21 4.51
C GLY A 42 -8.47 -20.61 5.78
N VAL A 43 -7.15 -20.45 5.78
CA VAL A 43 -6.38 -19.79 6.84
C VAL A 43 -5.37 -18.84 6.21
N ILE A 44 -5.02 -17.77 6.92
CA ILE A 44 -3.88 -16.95 6.56
C ILE A 44 -2.66 -17.64 7.16
N ASP A 45 -1.68 -18.01 6.32
CA ASP A 45 -0.40 -18.49 6.79
C ASP A 45 0.65 -17.42 6.57
N SER A 46 1.31 -17.03 7.66
CA SER A 46 2.35 -16.00 7.67
C SER A 46 3.70 -16.54 7.19
N GLY A 47 3.70 -17.44 6.19
CA GLY A 47 4.92 -17.90 5.52
C GLY A 47 5.68 -16.77 4.82
N VAL A 48 6.68 -17.11 4.00
CA VAL A 48 7.71 -16.18 3.46
C VAL A 48 7.15 -14.91 2.79
N LEU A 49 5.88 -14.89 2.37
CA LEU A 49 5.20 -13.72 1.84
C LEU A 49 3.71 -13.64 2.24
N ASN A 50 3.36 -13.73 3.53
CA ASN A 50 2.01 -13.45 4.08
C ASN A 50 0.87 -13.80 3.08
N GLY A 51 0.60 -15.09 2.87
CA GLY A 51 -0.36 -15.53 1.86
C GLY A 51 -1.54 -16.27 2.48
N VAL A 52 -2.73 -16.15 1.89
CA VAL A 52 -3.87 -17.00 2.21
C VAL A 52 -3.60 -18.41 1.69
N ILE A 53 -3.55 -19.38 2.60
CA ILE A 53 -3.62 -20.79 2.24
C ILE A 53 -5.09 -21.20 2.17
N LEU A 54 -5.55 -21.43 0.95
CA LEU A 54 -6.84 -22.05 0.68
C LEU A 54 -6.75 -23.53 1.08
N ILE A 55 -7.49 -23.91 2.13
CA ILE A 55 -7.58 -25.31 2.58
C ILE A 55 -8.65 -26.05 1.75
N GLU A 56 -9.74 -25.37 1.43
CA GLU A 56 -10.79 -25.85 0.52
C GLU A 56 -11.11 -24.71 -0.46
N SER A 57 -10.93 -24.97 -1.76
CA SER A 57 -11.35 -24.04 -2.81
C SER A 57 -12.86 -23.82 -2.75
N CYS A 58 -13.32 -22.64 -3.17
CA CYS A 58 -14.74 -22.39 -3.25
C CYS A 58 -15.36 -23.39 -4.25
N GLN A 59 -16.56 -23.91 -3.94
CA GLN A 59 -17.27 -24.84 -4.84
C GLN A 59 -17.56 -24.24 -6.23
N TYR A 60 -17.51 -22.91 -6.35
CA TYR A 60 -17.80 -22.17 -7.57
C TYR A 60 -16.52 -21.53 -8.13
N GLN A 61 -16.17 -21.86 -9.39
CA GLN A 61 -15.00 -21.31 -10.07
C GLN A 61 -15.03 -19.77 -10.15
N HIS A 62 -16.19 -19.17 -10.41
CA HIS A 62 -16.37 -17.72 -10.37
C HIS A 62 -16.21 -17.13 -8.97
N GLY A 63 -16.48 -17.93 -7.92
CA GLY A 63 -16.25 -17.53 -6.53
C GLY A 63 -14.77 -17.33 -6.24
N ASN A 64 -13.89 -18.17 -6.79
CA ASN A 64 -12.44 -18.00 -6.60
C ASN A 64 -11.90 -16.76 -7.32
N ILE A 65 -12.44 -16.41 -8.49
CA ILE A 65 -12.11 -15.15 -9.18
C ILE A 65 -12.52 -13.95 -8.30
N LEU A 66 -13.73 -13.97 -7.75
CA LEU A 66 -14.19 -12.92 -6.83
C LEU A 66 -13.30 -12.83 -5.60
N VAL A 67 -12.93 -13.96 -4.99
CA VAL A 67 -11.98 -14.00 -3.86
C VAL A 67 -10.68 -13.28 -4.24
N ALA A 68 -10.10 -13.57 -5.41
CA ALA A 68 -8.87 -12.92 -5.88
C ALA A 68 -9.00 -11.40 -6.02
N PHE A 69 -10.11 -10.87 -6.56
CA PHE A 69 -10.32 -9.41 -6.59
C PHE A 69 -10.45 -8.78 -5.20
N MET A 70 -11.08 -9.49 -4.27
CA MET A 70 -11.51 -8.91 -3.00
C MET A 70 -10.38 -8.63 -2.01
N GLY A 71 -9.20 -9.26 -2.15
CA GLY A 71 -8.04 -8.92 -1.34
C GLY A 71 -7.66 -7.45 -1.51
N GLY A 72 -7.34 -7.04 -2.74
CA GLY A 72 -6.96 -5.67 -3.02
C GLY A 72 -8.11 -4.67 -2.85
N TYR A 73 -9.36 -5.03 -3.19
CA TYR A 73 -10.49 -4.10 -3.06
C TYR A 73 -10.91 -3.82 -1.62
N LEU A 74 -10.88 -4.82 -0.74
CA LEU A 74 -11.14 -4.58 0.69
C LEU A 74 -10.01 -3.78 1.33
N SER A 75 -8.75 -4.10 1.01
CA SER A 75 -7.59 -3.32 1.47
C SER A 75 -7.68 -1.87 0.99
N ALA A 76 -7.97 -1.65 -0.29
CA ALA A 76 -8.24 -0.33 -0.85
C ALA A 76 -9.36 0.40 -0.10
N MET A 77 -10.49 -0.26 0.16
CA MET A 77 -11.61 0.37 0.87
C MET A 77 -11.22 0.81 2.29
N VAL A 78 -10.45 0.00 3.04
CA VAL A 78 -9.94 0.40 4.36
C VAL A 78 -9.05 1.63 4.24
N PHE A 79 -8.12 1.66 3.29
CA PHE A 79 -7.24 2.81 3.08
C PHE A 79 -7.95 4.04 2.54
N LEU A 80 -9.05 3.89 1.81
CA LEU A 80 -9.94 4.99 1.41
C LEU A 80 -10.59 5.62 2.63
N VAL A 81 -11.16 4.81 3.53
CA VAL A 81 -11.77 5.30 4.78
C VAL A 81 -10.72 6.00 5.64
N LEU A 82 -9.55 5.37 5.83
CA LEU A 82 -8.44 5.98 6.55
C LEU A 82 -8.01 7.30 5.90
N TRP A 83 -7.92 7.36 4.57
CA TRP A 83 -7.56 8.57 3.83
C TRP A 83 -8.54 9.71 4.09
N VAL A 84 -9.85 9.44 4.02
CA VAL A 84 -10.91 10.43 4.31
C VAL A 84 -10.78 10.94 5.75
N LEU A 85 -10.59 10.06 6.72
CA LEU A 85 -10.52 10.40 8.15
C LEU A 85 -9.21 11.07 8.60
N THR A 86 -8.18 11.11 7.76
CA THR A 86 -6.91 11.77 8.12
C THR A 86 -6.86 13.21 7.68
N GLU A 87 -6.57 14.06 8.67
CA GLU A 87 -6.33 15.49 8.52
C GLU A 87 -4.86 15.80 8.21
N ASP A 88 -3.92 15.03 8.78
CA ASP A 88 -2.50 15.22 8.53
C ASP A 88 -2.19 14.98 7.04
N PRO A 89 -1.75 16.02 6.29
CA PRO A 89 -1.53 15.88 4.86
C PRO A 89 -0.50 14.80 4.52
N GLU A 90 0.55 14.63 5.31
CA GLU A 90 1.65 13.67 5.05
C GLU A 90 1.15 12.24 5.14
N VAL A 91 0.47 11.92 6.22
CA VAL A 91 -0.14 10.61 6.44
C VAL A 91 -1.23 10.34 5.39
N LYS A 92 -1.97 11.38 4.97
CA LYS A 92 -2.97 11.31 3.90
C LYS A 92 -2.33 10.89 2.58
N VAL A 93 -1.15 11.40 2.23
CA VAL A 93 -0.44 10.97 1.01
C VAL A 93 -0.02 9.51 1.10
N SER A 94 0.57 9.08 2.22
CA SER A 94 0.99 7.68 2.39
C SER A 94 -0.21 6.72 2.27
N ARG A 95 -1.37 7.07 2.84
CA ARG A 95 -2.60 6.28 2.72
C ARG A 95 -3.11 6.22 1.28
N PHE A 96 -3.04 7.34 0.55
CA PHE A 96 -3.44 7.41 -0.86
C PHE A 96 -2.53 6.58 -1.77
N CYS A 97 -1.22 6.56 -1.49
CA CYS A 97 -0.24 5.69 -2.15
C CYS A 97 -0.63 4.21 -2.02
N ILE A 98 -0.91 3.75 -0.80
CA ILE A 98 -1.32 2.37 -0.52
C ILE A 98 -2.67 2.04 -1.14
N LEU A 99 -3.67 2.93 -1.02
CA LEU A 99 -4.97 2.80 -1.68
C LEU A 99 -4.81 2.51 -3.17
N THR A 100 -4.00 3.33 -3.85
CA THR A 100 -3.83 3.22 -5.30
C THR A 100 -3.10 1.93 -5.69
N TYR A 101 -2.06 1.56 -4.92
CA TYR A 101 -1.37 0.28 -5.10
C TYR A 101 -2.33 -0.90 -4.98
N GLN A 102 -3.14 -0.94 -3.92
CA GLN A 102 -4.07 -2.05 -3.65
C GLN A 102 -5.19 -2.17 -4.71
N LEU A 103 -5.68 -1.04 -5.24
CA LEU A 103 -6.64 -1.05 -6.36
C LEU A 103 -6.05 -1.66 -7.63
N ILE A 104 -4.82 -1.26 -7.98
CA ILE A 104 -4.15 -1.78 -9.17
C ILE A 104 -3.82 -3.26 -8.95
N TYR A 105 -3.14 -3.59 -7.85
CA TYR A 105 -2.73 -4.95 -7.55
C TYR A 105 -3.91 -5.91 -7.49
N GLY A 106 -4.97 -5.61 -6.74
CA GLY A 106 -6.17 -6.46 -6.65
C GLY A 106 -6.90 -6.63 -7.98
N THR A 107 -6.91 -5.61 -8.84
CA THR A 107 -7.48 -5.73 -10.19
C THR A 107 -6.69 -6.72 -11.03
N PHE A 108 -5.37 -6.62 -11.02
CA PHE A 108 -4.50 -7.50 -11.82
C PHE A 108 -4.41 -8.91 -11.25
N GLU A 109 -4.51 -9.09 -9.94
CA GLU A 109 -4.60 -10.39 -9.29
C GLU A 109 -5.90 -11.12 -9.68
N GLY A 110 -7.04 -10.42 -9.64
CA GLY A 110 -8.30 -10.97 -10.10
C GLY A 110 -8.28 -11.34 -11.60
N LEU A 111 -7.65 -10.52 -12.43
CA LEU A 111 -7.46 -10.82 -13.86
C LEU A 111 -6.49 -11.98 -14.11
N TRP A 112 -5.40 -12.06 -13.33
CA TRP A 112 -4.48 -13.19 -13.34
C TRP A 112 -5.23 -14.49 -13.03
N TYR A 113 -6.04 -14.49 -11.96
CA TYR A 113 -6.83 -15.66 -11.58
C TYR A 113 -7.89 -16.02 -12.63
N ALA A 114 -8.53 -15.02 -13.24
CA ALA A 114 -9.55 -15.23 -14.27
C ALA A 114 -9.00 -15.79 -15.60
N THR A 115 -7.76 -15.46 -15.94
CA THR A 115 -7.15 -15.79 -17.24
C THR A 115 -6.05 -16.86 -17.15
N GLY A 116 -5.51 -17.12 -15.96
CA GLY A 116 -4.35 -17.97 -15.75
C GLY A 116 -3.04 -17.41 -16.33
N ASN A 117 -2.97 -16.09 -16.59
CA ASN A 117 -1.80 -15.48 -17.23
C ASN A 117 -0.88 -14.80 -16.22
N ASP A 118 0.19 -15.48 -15.82
CA ASP A 118 1.17 -15.03 -14.80
C ASP A 118 1.79 -13.65 -15.08
N ILE A 119 1.83 -13.22 -16.34
CA ILE A 119 2.34 -11.89 -16.72
C ILE A 119 1.47 -10.78 -16.11
N LEU A 120 0.16 -11.00 -15.97
CA LEU A 120 -0.76 -10.00 -15.43
C LEU A 120 -0.43 -9.65 -13.97
N LEU A 121 -0.07 -10.64 -13.16
CA LEU A 121 0.30 -10.38 -11.76
C LEU A 121 1.58 -9.54 -11.69
N ALA A 122 2.60 -9.87 -12.50
CA ALA A 122 3.83 -9.10 -12.58
C ALA A 122 3.58 -7.66 -13.07
N VAL A 123 2.75 -7.49 -14.10
CA VAL A 123 2.33 -6.17 -14.61
C VAL A 123 1.60 -5.39 -13.52
N GLY A 124 0.69 -6.03 -12.77
CA GLY A 124 -0.03 -5.41 -11.67
C GLY A 124 0.87 -4.88 -10.57
N VAL A 125 1.86 -5.68 -10.15
CA VAL A 125 2.86 -5.27 -9.15
C VAL A 125 3.69 -4.08 -9.67
N ILE A 126 4.23 -4.17 -10.89
CA ILE A 126 5.06 -3.11 -11.48
C ILE A 126 4.24 -1.82 -11.65
N ALA A 127 3.04 -1.90 -12.25
CA ALA A 127 2.15 -0.77 -12.44
C ALA A 127 1.77 -0.13 -11.10
N GLY A 128 1.44 -0.94 -10.09
CA GLY A 128 1.14 -0.48 -8.75
C GLY A 128 2.30 0.31 -8.13
N ILE A 129 3.53 -0.23 -8.19
CA ILE A 129 4.73 0.43 -7.68
C ILE A 129 5.00 1.73 -8.43
N VAL A 130 4.91 1.74 -9.76
CA VAL A 130 5.13 2.93 -10.59
C VAL A 130 4.13 4.02 -10.24
N VAL A 131 2.83 3.70 -10.18
CA VAL A 131 1.81 4.70 -9.85
C VAL A 131 1.99 5.20 -8.41
N MET A 132 2.28 4.32 -7.45
CA MET A 132 2.60 4.69 -6.07
C MET A 132 3.78 5.68 -6.02
N PHE A 133 4.83 5.42 -6.79
CA PHE A 133 6.00 6.29 -6.89
C PHE A 133 5.66 7.65 -7.52
N LEU A 134 4.88 7.68 -8.60
CA LEU A 134 4.43 8.92 -9.24
C LEU A 134 3.56 9.78 -8.32
N VAL A 135 2.66 9.15 -7.55
CA VAL A 135 1.84 9.83 -6.52
C VAL A 135 2.73 10.45 -5.45
N MET A 136 3.70 9.68 -4.94
CA MET A 136 4.66 10.15 -3.95
C MET A 136 5.47 11.34 -4.49
N LEU A 137 6.01 11.25 -5.71
CA LEU A 137 6.75 12.35 -6.34
C LEU A 137 5.89 13.60 -6.49
N ASN A 138 4.67 13.47 -7.03
CA ASN A 138 3.75 14.60 -7.19
C ASN A 138 3.45 15.28 -5.84
N ALA A 139 3.27 14.50 -4.77
CA ALA A 139 3.07 15.04 -3.43
C ALA A 139 4.29 15.79 -2.89
N LEU A 140 5.50 15.27 -3.12
CA LEU A 140 6.76 15.92 -2.73
C LEU A 140 6.97 17.24 -3.49
N PHE A 141 6.72 17.25 -4.80
CA PHE A 141 6.84 18.45 -5.64
C PHE A 141 5.83 19.54 -5.28
N ARG A 142 4.55 19.18 -5.07
CA ARG A 142 3.50 20.15 -4.70
C ARG A 142 3.71 20.79 -3.33
N ARG A 143 4.44 20.14 -2.43
CA ARG A 143 4.72 20.66 -1.08
C ARG A 143 5.99 21.49 -0.98
N GLY A 144 6.72 21.67 -2.09
CA GLY A 144 7.99 22.39 -2.06
C GLY A 144 9.00 21.75 -1.10
N VAL A 145 8.97 20.42 -0.96
CA VAL A 145 9.96 19.68 -0.16
C VAL A 145 11.29 19.77 -0.89
N VAL A 146 12.04 20.84 -0.59
CA VAL A 146 13.46 20.88 -0.84
C VAL A 146 14.05 19.81 0.08
N PHE A 147 14.53 18.69 -0.49
CA PHE A 147 15.41 17.78 0.22
C PHE A 147 16.68 18.57 0.58
N ARG A 148 16.63 19.34 1.68
CA ARG A 148 17.85 19.79 2.34
C ARG A 148 18.43 18.54 2.98
N PHE A 149 19.33 17.89 2.24
CA PHE A 149 20.35 17.08 2.87
C PHE A 149 20.97 17.97 3.94
N VAL A 150 20.77 17.60 5.20
CA VAL A 150 21.38 18.29 6.33
C VAL A 150 22.88 18.02 6.22
N THR A 151 23.58 18.81 5.41
CA THR A 151 25.00 19.01 5.61
C THR A 151 25.08 19.79 6.91
N ARG A 152 25.42 19.09 8.00
CA ARG A 152 25.95 19.74 9.20
C ARG A 152 27.16 20.54 8.75
N GLN A 153 26.98 21.82 8.42
CA GLN A 153 28.08 22.75 8.54
C GLN A 153 28.28 22.98 10.03
N SER A 154 29.28 22.30 10.59
CA SER A 154 29.88 22.65 11.87
C SER A 154 30.41 24.08 11.74
N ASN A 155 29.60 25.06 12.11
CA ASN A 155 30.05 26.43 12.30
C ASN A 155 30.33 26.61 13.80
N ASP A 156 31.29 25.85 14.31
CA ASP A 156 31.97 26.18 15.55
C ASP A 156 33.00 27.26 15.20
N ASN A 157 32.55 28.51 15.08
CA ASN A 157 33.43 29.66 15.01
C ASN A 157 32.90 30.76 15.93
N ASN A 158 33.72 31.05 16.94
CA ASN A 158 33.89 32.33 17.61
C ASN A 158 32.78 32.81 18.55
N ILE A 159 32.85 32.34 19.80
CA ILE A 159 32.59 33.23 20.95
C ILE A 159 33.97 33.63 21.50
N SER A 160 34.46 34.77 21.02
CA SER A 160 35.48 35.55 21.71
C SER A 160 34.81 36.82 22.23
N LEU A 161 34.59 36.88 23.55
CA LEU A 161 34.61 38.09 24.35
C LEU A 161 35.25 37.75 25.69
#